data_AF-A0A061NKK9-F1
#
_entry.id   AF-A0A061NKK9-F1
#
_cell.length_a   1.000
_cell.length_b   1.000
_cell.length_c   1.000
_cell.angle_alpha   90.00
_cell.angle_beta   90.00
_cell.angle_gamma   90.00
#
_symmetry.space_group_name_H-M   'P 1'
#
loop_
_entity.id
_entity.type
_entity.pdbx_description
1 polymer ?
#
loop_
_entity_poly.entity_id
_entity_poly.type
_entity_poly.pdbx_seq_one_letter_code
_entity_poly.pdbx_strand_id
1 'polypeptide(L)' 'MPVAIVNEDAGAQIDEEHVNAGEEFVDTLLENEDFQWEVTDAQHAERGLQDFDYYFYVHIPTDFSKNVTSIRDETPEQG' A
#
# COMPACT_ATOMS: atom_id res chain seq x y z
N MET A 1 -2.02 -12.03 -14.47
CA MET A 1 -2.50 -12.75 -13.26
C MET A 1 -3.25 -11.73 -12.41
N PRO A 2 -4.53 -11.94 -12.06
CA PRO A 2 -5.31 -10.99 -11.27
C PRO A 2 -4.85 -10.93 -9.82
N VAL A 3 -4.61 -9.71 -9.34
CA VAL A 3 -4.16 -9.42 -7.97
C VAL A 3 -4.90 -8.20 -7.45
N ALA A 4 -5.53 -8.33 -6.29
CA ALA A 4 -6.19 -7.21 -5.63
C ALA A 4 -5.20 -6.39 -4.80
N ILE A 5 -5.42 -5.09 -4.73
CA ILE A 5 -4.72 -4.15 -3.86
C ILE A 5 -5.75 -3.51 -2.94
N VAL A 6 -5.50 -3.60 -1.63
CA VAL A 6 -6.32 -2.98 -0.59
C VAL A 6 -5.47 -1.94 0.10
N ASN A 7 -5.76 -0.66 -0.15
CA ASN A 7 -5.10 0.45 0.53
C ASN A 7 -5.98 1.02 1.64
N GLU A 8 -5.59 0.81 2.89
CA GLU A 8 -6.23 1.42 4.07
C GLU A 8 -5.35 2.49 4.72
N ASP A 9 -4.20 2.81 4.12
CA ASP A 9 -3.25 3.80 4.62
C ASP A 9 -3.92 5.17 4.80
N ALA A 10 -3.73 5.77 5.97
CA ALA A 10 -4.30 7.08 6.30
C ALA A 10 -3.36 8.24 5.95
N GLY A 11 -2.19 7.96 5.40
CA GLY A 11 -1.11 8.94 5.29
C GLY A 11 -0.44 9.25 6.63
N ALA A 12 0.55 10.13 6.59
CA ALA A 12 1.26 10.62 7.77
C ALA A 12 1.65 12.09 7.59
N GLN A 13 1.84 12.78 8.72
CA GLN A 13 2.34 14.15 8.75
C GLN A 13 3.77 14.15 9.30
N ILE A 14 4.73 14.70 8.56
CA ILE A 14 6.12 14.90 8.98
C ILE A 14 6.48 16.35 8.73
N ASP A 15 7.03 17.06 9.72
CA ASP A 15 7.60 18.40 9.53
C ASP A 15 6.76 19.34 8.63
N GLU A 16 5.44 19.37 8.88
CA GLU A 16 4.43 20.15 8.14
C GLU A 16 4.10 19.69 6.70
N GLU A 17 4.73 18.61 6.21
CA GLU A 17 4.40 17.91 4.97
C GLU A 17 3.49 16.68 5.21
N HIS A 18 2.46 16.52 4.36
CA HIS A 18 1.60 15.34 4.37
C HIS A 18 2.13 14.32 3.37
N VAL A 19 2.50 13.14 3.87
CA VAL A 19 3.04 12.03 3.09
C VAL A 19 1.99 10.95 2.94
N ASN A 20 1.81 10.46 1.71
CA ASN A 20 0.90 9.36 1.41
C ASN A 20 1.66 8.22 0.71
N ALA A 21 2.51 7.55 1.49
CA ALA A 21 3.34 6.46 0.99
C ALA A 21 2.51 5.26 0.54
N GLY A 22 1.31 5.05 1.11
CA GLY A 22 0.40 4.00 0.67
C GLY A 22 -0.02 4.21 -0.78
N GLU A 23 -0.50 5.40 -1.13
CA GLU A 23 -0.87 5.74 -2.52
C GLU A 23 0.33 5.66 -3.47
N GLU A 24 1.50 6.19 -3.09
CA GLU A 24 2.72 6.08 -3.91
C GLU A 24 3.12 4.62 -4.18
N PHE A 25 2.93 3.74 -3.18
CA PHE A 25 3.19 2.32 -3.34
C PHE A 25 2.17 1.65 -4.27
N VAL A 26 0.88 2.02 -4.18
CA VAL A 26 -0.16 1.55 -5.11
C VAL A 26 0.20 1.94 -6.54
N ASP A 27 0.54 3.21 -6.78
CA ASP A 27 0.91 3.71 -8.11
C ASP A 27 2.09 2.91 -8.69
N THR A 28 3.12 2.66 -7.87
CA THR A 28 4.29 1.85 -8.28
C THR A 28 3.89 0.42 -8.66
N LEU A 29 2.93 -0.20 -7.96
CA LEU A 29 2.42 -1.52 -8.32
C LEU A 29 1.68 -1.47 -9.66
N LEU A 30 0.84 -0.46 -9.87
CA LEU A 30 0.05 -0.29 -11.10
C LEU A 30 0.92 -0.09 -12.35
N GLU A 31 2.14 0.41 -12.22
CA GLU A 31 3.10 0.53 -13.32
C GLU A 31 3.65 -0.84 -13.79
N ASN A 32 3.57 -1.89 -12.97
CA ASN A 32 4.03 -3.22 -13.32
C ASN A 32 2.98 -3.99 -14.15
N GLU A 33 3.36 -4.43 -15.35
CA GLU A 33 2.47 -5.14 -16.30
C GLU A 33 2.42 -6.67 -16.10
N ASP A 34 3.17 -7.24 -15.15
CA ASP A 34 3.20 -8.69 -14.91
C ASP A 34 1.88 -9.19 -14.28
N PHE A 35 1.17 -8.29 -13.59
CA PHE A 35 -0.09 -8.56 -12.92
C PHE A 35 -1.23 -7.70 -13.48
N GLN A 36 -2.44 -8.22 -13.36
CA GLN A 36 -3.67 -7.50 -13.66
C GLN A 36 -4.18 -6.95 -12.34
N TRP A 37 -3.65 -5.79 -11.96
CA TRP A 37 -3.96 -5.17 -10.68
C TRP A 37 -5.39 -4.65 -10.64
N GLU A 38 -6.04 -4.83 -9.49
CA GLU A 38 -7.34 -4.24 -9.19
C GLU A 38 -7.29 -3.59 -7.80
N VAL A 39 -7.52 -2.28 -7.72
CA VAL A 39 -7.66 -1.59 -6.44
C VAL A 39 -9.09 -1.79 -5.95
N THR A 40 -9.25 -2.35 -4.76
CA THR A 40 -10.55 -2.69 -4.18
C THR A 40 -10.51 -2.62 -2.64
N ASP A 41 -11.65 -2.82 -1.98
CA ASP A 41 -11.72 -2.89 -0.51
C ASP A 41 -11.41 -4.31 0.03
N ALA A 42 -11.13 -4.37 1.34
CA ALA A 42 -10.79 -5.62 2.04
C ALA A 42 -11.86 -6.70 1.87
N GLN A 43 -13.14 -6.35 1.92
CA GLN A 43 -14.24 -7.31 1.79
C GLN A 43 -14.27 -7.94 0.40
N HIS A 44 -14.10 -7.14 -0.65
CA HIS A 44 -14.04 -7.63 -2.02
C HIS A 44 -12.77 -8.43 -2.30
N ALA A 45 -11.61 -8.01 -1.77
CA ALA A 45 -10.36 -8.76 -1.92
C ALA A 45 -10.43 -10.14 -1.25
N GLU A 46 -10.95 -10.20 -0.01
CA GLU A 46 -11.13 -11.46 0.71
C GLU A 46 -12.10 -12.39 0.00
N ARG A 47 -13.22 -11.85 -0.49
CA ARG A 47 -14.19 -12.64 -1.25
C ARG A 47 -13.60 -13.14 -2.57
N GLY A 48 -12.94 -12.28 -3.34
CA GLY A 48 -12.32 -12.67 -4.60
C GLY A 48 -11.22 -13.71 -4.42
N LEU A 49 -10.52 -13.72 -3.28
CA LEU A 49 -9.58 -14.78 -2.94
C LEU A 49 -10.31 -16.12 -2.69
N GLN A 50 -11.46 -16.11 -2.01
CA GLN A 50 -12.29 -17.30 -1.75
C GLN A 50 -12.94 -17.85 -3.02
N ASP A 51 -13.38 -16.96 -3.91
CA ASP A 51 -14.05 -17.26 -5.17
C ASP A 51 -13.04 -17.60 -6.29
N PHE A 52 -11.73 -17.53 -6.01
CA PHE A 52 -10.60 -17.74 -6.95
C PHE A 52 -10.51 -16.71 -8.08
N ASP A 53 -11.11 -15.52 -7.89
CA ASP A 53 -10.95 -14.37 -8.78
C ASP A 53 -9.57 -13.73 -8.66
N TYR A 54 -8.95 -13.82 -7.48
CA TYR A 54 -7.59 -13.34 -7.20
C TYR A 54 -6.66 -14.47 -6.78
N TYR A 55 -5.39 -14.39 -7.17
CA TYR A 55 -4.35 -15.32 -6.70
C TYR A 55 -3.88 -14.99 -5.28
N PHE A 56 -3.79 -13.71 -4.96
CA PHE A 56 -3.51 -13.14 -3.65
C PHE A 56 -3.97 -11.67 -3.67
N TYR A 57 -3.97 -11.02 -2.51
CA TYR A 57 -4.14 -9.57 -2.43
C TYR A 57 -2.98 -8.95 -1.64
N VAL A 58 -2.66 -7.71 -1.97
CA VAL A 58 -1.71 -6.87 -1.23
C VAL A 58 -2.51 -5.99 -0.28
N HIS A 59 -2.22 -6.07 1.02
CA HIS A 59 -2.86 -5.23 2.05
C HIS A 59 -1.88 -4.18 2.54
N ILE A 60 -2.26 -2.92 2.41
CA ILE A 60 -1.52 -1.77 2.92
C ILE A 60 -2.29 -1.26 4.16
N PRO A 61 -1.74 -1.50 5.37
CA PRO A 61 -2.44 -1.18 6.62
C PRO A 61 -2.49 0.33 6.88
N THR A 62 -3.41 0.75 7.75
CA THR A 62 -3.68 2.17 8.08
C THR A 62 -2.48 2.97 8.56
N ASP A 63 -1.50 2.33 9.18
CA ASP A 63 -0.29 2.94 9.72
C ASP A 63 0.93 2.82 8.79
N PHE A 64 0.75 2.38 7.54
CA PHE A 64 1.84 2.17 6.60
C PHE A 64 2.69 3.43 6.39
N SER A 65 2.08 4.56 6.01
CA SER A 65 2.78 5.83 5.84
C SER A 65 3.53 6.21 7.10
N LYS A 66 2.88 6.13 8.28
CA LYS A 66 3.51 6.46 9.56
C LYS A 66 4.76 5.62 9.84
N ASN A 67 4.72 4.33 9.51
CA ASN A 67 5.84 3.42 9.73
C ASN A 67 6.99 3.68 8.75
N VAL A 68 6.68 3.90 7.47
CA VAL A 68 7.68 4.23 6.44
C VAL A 68 8.37 5.55 6.76
N THR A 69 7.63 6.54 7.24
CA THR A 69 8.19 7.84 7.60
C THR A 69 9.07 7.78 8.84
N SER A 70 8.67 6.98 9.85
CA SER A 70 9.47 6.81 11.09
C SER A 70 10.87 6.26 10.79
N ILE A 71 11.00 5.33 9.83
CA ILE A 71 12.31 4.80 9.40
C ILE A 71 13.20 5.89 8.77
N ARG A 72 12.61 6.85 8.06
CA ARG A 72 13.35 7.97 7.45
C ARG A 72 13.90 8.91 8.53
N ASP A 73 13.10 9.22 9.55
CA ASP A 73 13.50 9.99 10.72
C ASP A 73 14.58 9.31 11.58
N GLU A 74 14.57 7.98 11.66
CA GLU A 74 15.56 7.19 12.40
C GLU A 74 16.91 7.05 11.67
N THR A 75 17.05 7.58 10.45
CA THR A 75 18.35 7.64 9.77
C THR A 75 19.21 8.69 10.46
N PRO A 76 20.31 8.33 11.14
CA PRO A 76 21.10 9.31 11.87
C PRO A 76 21.73 10.27 10.86
N GLU A 77 21.57 11.58 11.10
CA GLU A 77 22.51 12.55 10.56
C GLU A 77 23.90 12.10 10.99
N GLN A 78 24.69 11.63 10.03
CA GLN A 78 26.08 11.26 10.25
C GLN A 78 26.81 12.53 10.71
N GLY A 79 27.10 12.59 12.01
CA GLY A 79 27.98 13.60 12.61
C GLY A 79 29.45 13.32 12.34
#